data_AF-J2SFV9-F1
#
_entry.id   AF-J2SFV9-F1
#
_cell.length_a   1.000
_cell.length_b   1.000
_cell.length_c   1.000
_cell.angle_alpha   90.00
_cell.angle_beta   90.00
_cell.angle_gamma   90.00
#
_symmetry.space_group_name_H-M   'P 1'
#
loop_
_entity.id
_entity.type
_entity.pdbx_description
1 polymer ?
#
loop_
_entity_poly.entity_id
_entity_poly.type
_entity_poly.pdbx_seq_one_letter_code
_entity_poly.pdbx_strand_id
1 'polypeptide(L)'
;MKLYKRIDSAIHFWETWDINEKKGAIHKGIVGKRGEYREVSSKLFSSFRKEIQKEIDDYCKDGYQEVEIEDHSTLLIEFLVDGMGTKEDVEKRTRLQDKMDDVLGWTGLGHCDGGSIGSGTMEVCCYVIDFETAKSVIQESLKNTEFSNYTRIFEEIEEYDEE
;
A
#
# COMPACT_ATOMS: atom_id res chain seq x y z
N MET A 1 -10.15 6.88 -1.75
CA MET A 1 -9.43 7.86 -2.60
C MET A 1 -8.19 8.30 -1.86
N LYS A 2 -7.04 8.36 -2.54
CA LYS A 2 -5.74 8.64 -1.93
C LYS A 2 -4.97 9.63 -2.80
N LEU A 3 -4.41 10.65 -2.18
CA LEU A 3 -3.70 11.74 -2.82
C LEU A 3 -2.29 11.85 -2.26
N TYR A 4 -1.36 12.29 -3.11
CA TYR A 4 0.06 12.42 -2.79
C TYR A 4 0.60 13.78 -3.21
N LYS A 5 1.63 14.24 -2.50
CA LYS A 5 2.42 15.40 -2.90
C LYS A 5 3.86 15.24 -2.40
N ARG A 6 4.83 15.54 -3.26
CA ARG A 6 6.22 15.66 -2.83
C ARG A 6 6.45 17.04 -2.21
N ILE A 7 6.96 17.06 -0.99
CA ILE A 7 7.35 18.26 -0.24
C ILE A 7 8.80 18.05 0.20
N ASP A 8 9.70 18.87 -0.35
CA ASP A 8 11.14 18.68 -0.24
C ASP A 8 11.56 17.25 -0.65
N SER A 9 12.22 16.50 0.25
CA SER A 9 12.65 15.13 0.01
C SER A 9 11.61 14.07 0.39
N ALA A 10 10.46 14.46 0.95
CA ALA A 10 9.46 13.54 1.47
C ALA A 10 8.20 13.50 0.58
N ILE A 11 7.55 12.34 0.51
CA ILE A 11 6.22 12.21 -0.08
C ILE A 11 5.21 12.24 1.07
N HIS A 12 4.22 13.12 0.95
CA HIS A 12 3.09 13.20 1.87
C HIS A 12 1.88 12.58 1.22
N PHE A 13 1.00 12.00 2.04
CA PHE A 13 -0.25 11.42 1.57
C PHE A 13 -1.44 11.89 2.41
N TRP A 14 -2.61 11.88 1.77
CA TRP A 14 -3.92 12.01 2.39
C TRP A 14 -4.86 11.00 1.76
N GLU A 15 -5.64 10.29 2.57
CA GLU A 15 -6.53 9.23 2.13
C GLU A 15 -7.88 9.34 2.86
N THR A 16 -8.94 8.93 2.17
CA THR A 16 -10.26 8.76 2.75
C THR A 16 -10.99 7.53 2.20
N TRP A 17 -11.84 6.96 3.06
CA TRP A 17 -12.80 5.92 2.72
C TRP A 17 -14.05 6.01 3.60
N ASP A 18 -15.11 5.36 3.16
CA ASP A 18 -16.34 5.22 3.91
C ASP A 18 -16.22 4.11 4.95
N ILE A 19 -16.55 4.41 6.20
CA ILE A 19 -16.71 3.39 7.23
C ILE A 19 -18.14 2.83 7.18
N ASN A 20 -19.12 3.72 7.06
CA ASN A 20 -20.54 3.41 6.87
C ASN A 20 -21.32 4.64 6.38
N GLU A 21 -22.65 4.54 6.31
CA GLU A 21 -23.53 5.63 5.85
C GLU A 21 -23.44 6.93 6.67
N LYS A 22 -22.93 6.88 7.91
CA LYS A 22 -22.85 8.03 8.82
C LYS A 22 -21.43 8.45 9.17
N LYS A 23 -20.41 7.70 8.73
CA LYS A 23 -19.01 7.93 9.07
C LYS A 23 -18.06 7.68 7.91
N GLY A 24 -17.07 8.54 7.78
CA GLY A 24 -15.89 8.33 6.93
C GLY A 24 -14.61 8.37 7.77
N ALA A 25 -13.52 7.92 7.18
CA ALA A 25 -12.18 7.98 7.74
C ALA A 25 -11.34 8.99 6.96
N ILE A 26 -10.40 9.61 7.67
CA ILE A 26 -9.28 10.34 7.09
C ILE A 26 -8.00 9.75 7.67
N HIS A 27 -7.06 9.45 6.78
CA HIS A 27 -5.73 8.99 7.11
C HIS A 27 -4.71 9.81 6.34
N LYS A 28 -3.71 10.37 7.03
CA LYS A 28 -2.73 11.26 6.39
C LYS A 28 -1.38 11.17 7.06
N GLY A 29 -0.32 11.49 6.34
CA GLY A 29 1.01 11.49 6.92
C GLY A 29 2.11 11.62 5.90
N ILE A 30 3.29 11.14 6.29
CA ILE A 30 4.46 11.02 5.42
C ILE A 30 4.55 9.56 5.00
N VAL A 31 4.71 9.30 3.71
CA VAL A 31 4.89 7.97 3.15
C VAL A 31 6.05 7.24 3.85
N GLY A 32 5.82 5.96 4.19
CA GLY A 32 6.77 5.13 4.92
C GLY A 32 6.71 5.29 6.45
N LYS A 33 5.86 6.18 6.97
CA LYS A 33 5.58 6.32 8.41
C LYS A 33 4.12 6.05 8.68
N ARG A 34 3.80 5.49 9.84
CA ARG A 34 2.41 5.33 10.26
C ARG A 34 1.74 6.70 10.33
N GLY A 35 0.68 6.89 9.55
CA GLY A 35 -0.05 8.16 9.48
C GLY A 35 -0.99 8.41 10.66
N GLU A 36 -1.52 9.62 10.72
CA GLU A 36 -2.59 10.05 11.62
C GLU A 36 -3.94 9.59 11.08
N TYR A 37 -4.75 8.98 11.93
CA TYR A 37 -6.09 8.49 11.59
C TYR A 37 -7.15 9.24 12.41
N ARG A 38 -8.26 9.61 11.77
CA ARG A 38 -9.46 10.09 12.46
C ARG A 38 -10.74 9.72 11.72
N GLU A 39 -11.81 9.55 12.48
CA GLU A 39 -13.16 9.40 11.95
C GLU A 39 -13.85 10.76 11.83
N VAL A 40 -14.65 10.91 10.78
CA VAL A 40 -15.54 12.05 10.55
C VAL A 40 -16.97 11.53 10.57
N SER A 41 -17.80 12.07 11.46
CA SER A 41 -19.20 11.64 11.62
C SER A 41 -20.17 12.71 11.12
N SER A 42 -21.26 12.27 10.48
CA SER A 42 -22.38 13.16 10.15
C SER A 42 -22.97 13.79 11.42
N LYS A 43 -23.31 15.06 11.32
CA LYS A 43 -23.99 15.87 12.35
C LYS A 43 -25.42 16.18 11.88
N LEU A 44 -26.26 16.69 12.78
CA LEU A 44 -27.70 16.94 12.56
C LEU A 44 -28.02 17.78 11.29
N PHE A 45 -27.06 18.58 10.81
CA PHE A 45 -27.19 19.44 9.63
C PHE A 45 -26.01 19.35 8.65
N SER A 46 -25.08 18.42 8.86
CA SER A 46 -23.88 18.28 8.01
C SER A 46 -23.56 16.81 7.77
N SER A 47 -23.45 16.44 6.50
CA SER A 47 -22.97 15.10 6.13
C SER A 47 -21.44 15.08 6.21
N PHE A 48 -20.88 14.00 6.77
CA PHE A 48 -19.42 13.80 6.78
C PHE A 48 -18.83 13.89 5.36
N ARG A 49 -19.58 13.48 4.33
CA ARG A 49 -19.15 13.56 2.92
C ARG A 49 -18.83 14.97 2.48
N LYS A 50 -19.62 15.96 2.93
CA LYS A 50 -19.37 17.37 2.59
C LYS A 50 -18.12 17.90 3.27
N GLU A 51 -17.85 17.45 4.50
CA GLU A 51 -16.62 17.80 5.23
C GLU A 51 -15.39 17.19 4.55
N ILE A 52 -15.45 15.89 4.22
CA ILE A 52 -14.38 15.18 3.50
C ILE A 52 -14.16 15.79 2.11
N GLN A 53 -15.22 16.05 1.34
CA GLN A 53 -15.09 16.67 0.02
C GLN A 53 -14.41 18.04 0.08
N LYS A 54 -14.72 18.84 1.10
CA LYS A 54 -14.03 20.12 1.29
C LYS A 54 -12.53 19.93 1.52
N GLU A 55 -12.14 18.93 2.32
CA GLU A 55 -10.72 18.61 2.50
C GLU A 55 -10.07 18.14 1.20
N ILE A 56 -10.73 17.27 0.42
CA ILE A 56 -10.27 16.87 -0.91
C ILE A 56 -9.97 18.10 -1.75
N ASP A 57 -10.93 19.01 -1.88
CA ASP A 57 -10.80 20.22 -2.69
C ASP A 57 -9.64 21.10 -2.20
N ASP A 58 -9.44 21.19 -0.88
CA ASP A 58 -8.36 21.98 -0.28
C ASP A 58 -6.98 21.32 -0.53
N TYR A 59 -6.84 19.99 -0.40
CA TYR A 59 -5.60 19.27 -0.73
C TYR A 59 -5.28 19.33 -2.22
N CYS A 60 -6.27 19.17 -3.11
CA CYS A 60 -6.08 19.28 -4.55
C CYS A 60 -5.64 20.70 -4.96
N LYS A 61 -6.22 21.75 -4.38
CA LYS A 61 -5.75 23.14 -4.58
C LYS A 61 -4.33 23.34 -4.10
N ASP A 62 -3.95 22.64 -3.03
CA ASP A 62 -2.59 22.66 -2.50
C ASP A 62 -1.63 21.78 -3.34
N GLY A 63 -2.08 21.18 -4.43
CA GLY A 63 -1.24 20.43 -5.38
C GLY A 63 -1.03 18.96 -5.02
N TYR A 64 -1.88 18.38 -4.17
CA TYR A 64 -1.95 16.92 -4.02
C TYR A 64 -2.72 16.29 -5.19
N GLN A 65 -2.30 15.12 -5.63
CA GLN A 65 -2.86 14.43 -6.79
C GLN A 65 -2.95 12.93 -6.55
N GLU A 66 -3.87 12.25 -7.23
CA GLU A 66 -3.83 10.79 -7.33
C GLU A 66 -2.59 10.38 -8.15
N VAL A 67 -2.07 9.19 -7.88
CA VAL A 67 -1.00 8.57 -8.68
C VAL A 67 -1.66 7.41 -9.42
N GLU A 68 -1.55 7.39 -10.73
CA GLU A 68 -2.11 6.33 -11.57
C GLU A 68 -1.39 5.01 -11.29
N ILE A 69 -2.04 3.88 -11.55
CA ILE A 69 -1.48 2.57 -11.20
C ILE A 69 -0.21 2.27 -12.00
N GLU A 70 -0.14 2.76 -13.23
CA GLU A 70 1.00 2.65 -14.14
C GLU A 70 2.24 3.44 -13.65
N ASP A 71 2.03 4.43 -12.78
CA ASP A 71 3.11 5.20 -12.15
C ASP A 71 3.56 4.57 -10.81
N HIS A 72 2.97 3.44 -10.40
CA HIS A 72 3.44 2.69 -9.24
C HIS A 72 4.61 1.76 -9.64
N SER A 73 5.57 1.63 -8.73
CA SER A 73 6.54 0.54 -8.81
C SER A 73 5.87 -0.78 -8.43
N THR A 74 6.17 -1.84 -9.17
CA THR A 74 5.76 -3.21 -8.83
C THR A 74 6.82 -3.85 -7.95
N LEU A 75 6.51 -4.06 -6.67
CA LEU A 75 7.40 -4.69 -5.70
C LEU A 75 6.99 -6.15 -5.47
N LEU A 76 7.95 -7.07 -5.65
CA LEU A 76 7.77 -8.50 -5.43
C LEU A 76 8.53 -8.96 -4.18
N ILE A 77 7.86 -9.72 -3.32
CA ILE A 77 8.46 -10.44 -2.18
C ILE A 77 8.44 -11.94 -2.50
N GLU A 78 9.62 -12.53 -2.68
CA GLU A 78 9.77 -13.90 -3.16
C GLU A 78 10.26 -14.85 -2.07
N PHE A 79 9.74 -16.08 -2.09
CA PHE A 79 10.22 -17.22 -1.31
C PHE A 79 10.48 -18.41 -2.25
N LEU A 80 11.47 -19.23 -1.92
CA LEU A 80 11.64 -20.54 -2.55
C LEU A 80 10.63 -21.54 -1.97
N VAL A 81 10.02 -22.34 -2.84
CA VAL A 81 9.12 -23.45 -2.49
C VAL A 81 9.42 -24.66 -3.39
N ASP A 82 8.94 -25.84 -3.02
CA ASP A 82 9.10 -27.04 -3.86
C ASP A 82 8.01 -27.11 -4.94
N GLY A 83 8.40 -27.02 -6.21
CA GLY A 83 7.52 -27.20 -7.35
C GLY A 83 6.35 -26.21 -7.38
N MET A 84 5.12 -26.71 -7.17
CA MET A 84 3.90 -25.89 -7.13
C MET A 84 3.56 -25.37 -5.72
N GLY A 85 4.45 -25.62 -4.76
CA GLY A 85 4.23 -25.35 -3.35
C GLY A 85 3.25 -26.31 -2.68
N THR A 86 3.11 -26.13 -1.38
CA THR A 86 2.21 -26.89 -0.52
C THR A 86 0.98 -26.06 -0.12
N LYS A 87 0.01 -26.68 0.53
CA LYS A 87 -1.11 -25.96 1.14
C LYS A 87 -0.63 -24.94 2.19
N GLU A 88 0.42 -25.27 2.94
CA GLU A 88 0.99 -24.39 3.96
C GLU A 88 1.64 -23.16 3.32
N ASP A 89 2.27 -23.31 2.15
CA ASP A 89 2.81 -22.18 1.39
C ASP A 89 1.69 -21.26 0.90
N VAL A 90 0.60 -21.82 0.39
CA VAL A 90 -0.57 -21.02 -0.02
C VAL A 90 -1.16 -20.25 1.17
N GLU A 91 -1.30 -20.89 2.32
CA GLU A 91 -1.78 -20.23 3.54
C GLU A 91 -0.81 -19.16 4.04
N LYS A 92 0.50 -19.41 3.95
CA LYS A 92 1.55 -18.42 4.27
C LYS A 92 1.46 -17.22 3.33
N ARG A 93 1.26 -17.43 2.02
CA ARG A 93 1.07 -16.36 1.04
C ARG A 93 -0.12 -15.48 1.40
N THR A 94 -1.27 -16.08 1.73
CA THR A 94 -2.47 -15.31 2.14
C THR A 94 -2.18 -14.46 3.37
N ARG A 95 -1.55 -15.02 4.41
CA ARG A 95 -1.17 -14.23 5.60
C ARG A 95 -0.18 -13.11 5.29
N LEU A 96 0.74 -13.34 4.35
CA LEU A 96 1.67 -12.31 3.91
C LEU A 96 0.97 -11.20 3.14
N GLN A 97 0.05 -11.54 2.22
CA GLN A 97 -0.77 -10.56 1.49
C GLN A 97 -1.55 -9.67 2.45
N ASP A 98 -2.25 -10.25 3.43
CA ASP A 98 -3.00 -9.49 4.44
C ASP A 98 -2.08 -8.56 5.26
N LYS A 99 -0.89 -9.04 5.62
CA LYS A 99 0.12 -8.23 6.32
C LYS A 99 0.65 -7.10 5.45
N MET A 100 0.89 -7.32 4.16
CA MET A 100 1.38 -6.29 3.24
C MET A 100 0.32 -5.23 2.99
N ASP A 101 -0.95 -5.62 2.85
CA ASP A 101 -2.04 -4.66 2.72
C ASP A 101 -2.14 -3.74 3.96
N ASP A 102 -2.06 -4.30 5.17
CA ASP A 102 -2.06 -3.52 6.41
C ASP A 102 -0.83 -2.59 6.52
N VAL A 103 0.37 -3.13 6.29
CA VAL A 103 1.62 -2.36 6.39
C VAL A 103 1.65 -1.21 5.38
N LEU A 104 1.35 -1.50 4.11
CA LEU A 104 1.40 -0.51 3.03
C LEU A 104 0.28 0.52 3.14
N GLY A 105 -0.93 0.09 3.53
CA GLY A 105 -2.06 0.97 3.78
C GLY A 105 -1.75 1.98 4.89
N TRP A 106 -1.35 1.51 6.07
CA TRP A 106 -1.10 2.40 7.23
C TRP A 106 0.09 3.34 7.08
N THR A 107 0.99 3.04 6.14
CA THR A 107 2.17 3.87 5.84
C THR A 107 2.01 4.70 4.57
N GLY A 108 0.85 4.65 3.92
CA GLY A 108 0.58 5.37 2.68
C GLY A 108 1.51 4.98 1.54
N LEU A 109 2.06 3.76 1.55
CA LEU A 109 3.05 3.31 0.57
C LEU A 109 2.43 2.66 -0.67
N GLY A 110 1.20 2.17 -0.57
CA GLY A 110 0.56 1.42 -1.65
C GLY A 110 -0.46 0.41 -1.12
N HIS A 111 -0.57 -0.71 -1.81
CA HIS A 111 -1.43 -1.84 -1.45
C HIS A 111 -0.86 -3.16 -1.99
N CYS A 112 -1.37 -4.27 -1.45
CA CYS A 112 -1.07 -5.61 -1.98
C CYS A 112 -2.00 -5.91 -3.16
N ASP A 113 -1.47 -6.40 -4.29
CA ASP A 113 -2.25 -6.76 -5.48
C ASP A 113 -2.47 -8.28 -5.61
N GLY A 114 -1.74 -9.08 -4.83
CA GLY A 114 -1.96 -10.52 -4.76
C GLY A 114 -0.66 -11.29 -4.66
N GLY A 115 -0.62 -12.45 -5.30
CA GLY A 115 0.56 -13.30 -5.25
C GLY A 115 0.43 -14.55 -6.13
N SER A 116 1.59 -15.09 -6.49
CA SER A 116 1.72 -16.26 -7.34
C SER A 116 2.34 -17.43 -6.54
N ILE A 117 2.17 -18.65 -7.04
CA ILE A 117 2.96 -19.80 -6.57
C ILE A 117 3.11 -20.80 -7.72
N GLY A 118 4.32 -21.28 -7.94
CA GLY A 118 4.64 -22.17 -9.04
C GLY A 118 6.13 -22.12 -9.38
N SER A 119 6.59 -23.07 -10.21
CA SER A 119 7.95 -23.06 -10.76
C SER A 119 9.08 -22.93 -9.71
N GLY A 120 8.82 -23.36 -8.47
CA GLY A 120 9.78 -23.29 -7.37
C GLY A 120 9.77 -21.97 -6.57
N THR A 121 8.85 -21.04 -6.86
CA THR A 121 8.70 -19.79 -6.10
C THR A 121 7.27 -19.56 -5.62
N MET A 122 7.17 -18.77 -4.55
CA MET A 122 5.94 -18.15 -4.07
C MET A 122 6.21 -16.66 -3.93
N GLU A 123 5.34 -15.83 -4.50
CA GLU A 123 5.52 -14.38 -4.53
C GLU A 123 4.29 -13.66 -3.96
N VAL A 124 4.53 -12.50 -3.36
CA VAL A 124 3.51 -11.48 -3.08
C VAL A 124 3.85 -10.23 -3.86
N CYS A 125 2.86 -9.72 -4.60
CA CYS A 125 2.96 -8.54 -5.45
C CYS A 125 2.31 -7.34 -4.77
N CYS A 126 2.99 -6.19 -4.80
CA CYS A 126 2.53 -4.94 -4.22
C CYS A 126 2.79 -3.79 -5.20
N TYR A 127 1.78 -2.94 -5.42
CA TYR A 127 1.97 -1.67 -6.12
C TYR A 127 2.29 -0.59 -5.10
N VAL A 128 3.44 0.07 -5.28
CA VAL A 128 3.98 1.02 -4.31
C VAL A 128 4.43 2.32 -4.95
N ILE A 129 4.28 3.43 -4.22
CA ILE A 129 4.57 4.79 -4.69
C ILE A 129 6.06 5.12 -4.68
N ASP A 130 6.83 4.45 -3.83
CA ASP A 130 8.26 4.63 -3.68
C ASP A 130 8.90 3.29 -3.31
N PHE A 131 9.56 2.66 -4.28
CA PHE A 131 10.08 1.31 -4.13
C PHE A 131 11.06 1.18 -2.95
N GLU A 132 12.05 2.07 -2.85
CA GLU A 132 13.09 1.96 -1.82
C GLU A 132 12.52 2.17 -0.41
N THR A 133 11.60 3.12 -0.24
CA THR A 133 10.90 3.31 1.04
C THR A 133 10.03 2.10 1.37
N ALA A 134 9.28 1.56 0.40
CA ALA A 134 8.46 0.38 0.58
C ALA A 134 9.29 -0.83 0.99
N LYS A 135 10.37 -1.11 0.27
CA LYS A 135 11.32 -2.18 0.57
C LYS A 135 11.87 -2.06 1.99
N SER A 136 12.33 -0.88 2.40
CA SER A 136 12.84 -0.68 3.76
C SER A 136 11.78 -0.94 4.83
N VAL A 137 10.55 -0.44 4.64
CA VAL A 137 9.44 -0.62 5.59
C VAL A 137 9.00 -2.08 5.67
N ILE A 138 8.88 -2.75 4.52
CA ILE A 138 8.54 -4.17 4.44
C ILE A 138 9.61 -4.98 5.16
N GLN A 139 10.89 -4.80 4.84
CA GLN A 139 11.99 -5.52 5.49
C GLN A 139 11.94 -5.38 7.01
N GLU A 140 11.74 -4.16 7.53
CA GLU A 140 11.57 -3.96 8.97
C GLU A 140 10.35 -4.69 9.52
N SER A 141 9.21 -4.63 8.82
CA SER A 141 7.96 -5.28 9.23
C SER A 141 8.00 -6.80 9.25
N LEU A 142 8.88 -7.41 8.44
CA LEU A 142 9.05 -8.87 8.34
C LEU A 142 10.07 -9.41 9.35
N LYS A 143 10.94 -8.56 9.92
CA LYS A 143 11.92 -8.98 10.92
C LYS A 143 11.24 -9.65 12.10
N ASN A 144 11.84 -10.75 12.58
CA ASN A 144 11.34 -11.54 13.71
C ASN A 144 9.91 -12.07 13.53
N THR A 145 9.46 -12.25 12.29
CA THR A 145 8.19 -12.92 11.95
C THR A 145 8.44 -14.22 11.18
N GLU A 146 7.38 -15.01 10.95
CA GLU A 146 7.44 -16.21 10.10
C GLU A 146 7.86 -15.93 8.63
N PHE A 147 7.83 -14.65 8.21
CA PHE A 147 8.17 -14.20 6.87
C PHE A 147 9.62 -13.73 6.74
N SER A 148 10.40 -13.75 7.82
CA SER A 148 11.80 -13.28 7.83
C SER A 148 12.73 -14.09 6.92
N ASN A 149 12.28 -15.25 6.42
CA ASN A 149 13.02 -16.13 5.51
C ASN A 149 12.69 -15.89 4.02
N TYR A 150 12.23 -14.70 3.64
CA TYR A 150 12.08 -14.34 2.23
C TYR A 150 13.43 -14.45 1.50
N THR A 151 13.39 -14.87 0.25
CA THR A 151 14.57 -15.00 -0.61
C THR A 151 15.07 -13.62 -1.04
N ARG A 152 14.17 -12.77 -1.52
CA ARG A 152 14.48 -11.42 -2.00
C ARG A 152 13.24 -10.52 -2.03
N ILE A 153 13.51 -9.21 -2.06
CA ILE A 153 12.52 -8.17 -2.37
C ILE A 153 13.10 -7.33 -3.51
N PHE A 154 12.41 -7.27 -4.64
CA PHE A 154 12.89 -6.63 -5.86
C PHE A 154 11.76 -5.92 -6.60
N GLU A 155 12.15 -4.98 -7.45
CA GLU A 155 11.24 -4.27 -8.36
C GLU A 155 11.12 -5.11 -9.63
N GLU A 156 9.88 -5.35 -10.08
CA GLU A 156 9.65 -5.89 -11.41
C GLU A 156 9.84 -4.76 -12.42
N ILE A 157 10.83 -4.94 -13.29
CA ILE A 157 11.12 -4.00 -14.37
C ILE A 157 10.51 -4.61 -15.63
N GLU A 158 9.47 -3.96 -16.18
CA GLU A 158 8.98 -4.32 -17.50
C GLU A 158 10.07 -3.98 -18.54
N GLU A 159 10.73 -4.99 -19.09
CA GLU A 159 11.53 -4.81 -20.29
C GLU A 159 10.56 -4.61 -21.47
N TYR A 160 10.38 -3.35 -21.89
CA TYR A 160 9.78 -3.07 -23.18
C TYR A 160 10.79 -3.48 -24.25
N ASP A 161 10.54 -4.62 -24.90
CA ASP A 161 11.23 -4.97 -26.14
C ASP A 161 11.01 -3.82 -27.15
N GLU A 162 12.05 -3.06 -27.45
CA GLU A 162 12.04 -2.11 -28.56
C GLU A 162 11.93 -2.92 -29.87
N GLU A 163 10.74 -2.95 -30.48
CA GLU A 163 10.51 -3.43 -31.86
C GLU A 163 11.15 -2.51 -32.91
#